data_AF-A0A7V8A887-F1
#
_entry.id   AF-A0A7V8A887-F1
#
_cell.length_a   1.000
_cell.length_b   1.000
_cell.length_c   1.000
_cell.angle_alpha   90.00
_cell.angle_beta   90.00
_cell.angle_gamma   90.00
#
_symmetry.space_group_name_H-M   'P 1'
#
loop_
_entity.id
_entity.type
_entity.pdbx_description
1 polymer ?
#
loop_
_entity_poly.entity_id
_entity_poly.type
_entity_poly.pdbx_seq_one_letter_code
_entity_poly.pdbx_strand_id
1 'polypeptide(L)'
;YLNKVYFGNRAYGVAAAAHVYYGKSLDQLTLPEMAMIAGLPQAPSRNNPLRNPLNAQKRRNHVLKRMYEVGFIRKAEFEQAVKTPLTARYHEERVHLSAPYVAEMVRQAVLMMYGPRVYESGMKVYTTIDSSLQKFNKL
;
A
#
# COMPACT_ATOMS: atom_id res chain seq x y z
N TYR A 1 -3.48 1.04 14.64
CA TYR A 1 -2.22 0.35 14.29
C TYR A 1 -2.09 0.14 12.77
N LEU A 2 -3.06 -0.51 12.12
CA LEU A 2 -3.04 -0.88 10.69
C LEU A 2 -2.80 0.25 9.68
N ASN A 3 -3.07 1.52 10.02
CA ASN A 3 -2.87 2.67 9.11
C ASN A 3 -1.49 3.32 9.21
N LYS A 4 -0.64 2.92 10.18
CA LYS A 4 0.68 3.54 10.42
C LYS A 4 1.87 2.58 10.22
N VAL A 5 1.61 1.29 10.05
CA VAL A 5 2.66 0.27 9.87
C VAL A 5 3.29 0.40 8.49
N TYR A 6 4.61 0.31 8.41
CA TYR A 6 5.34 0.34 7.14
C TYR A 6 5.36 -1.04 6.48
N PHE A 7 4.89 -1.12 5.22
CA PHE A 7 4.80 -2.36 4.45
C PHE A 7 5.89 -2.46 3.36
N GLY A 8 6.79 -1.49 3.24
CA GLY A 8 7.77 -1.41 2.15
C GLY A 8 7.29 -0.51 1.01
N ASN A 9 8.20 -0.07 0.14
CA ASN A 9 7.89 0.76 -1.04
C ASN A 9 7.06 2.03 -0.72
N ARG A 10 7.39 2.71 0.37
CA ARG A 10 6.66 3.91 0.87
C ARG A 10 5.18 3.66 1.22
N ALA A 11 4.74 2.40 1.28
CA ALA A 11 3.39 2.06 1.71
C ALA A 11 3.27 2.11 3.24
N TYR A 12 2.54 3.10 3.74
CA TYR A 12 2.15 3.21 5.14
C TYR A 12 0.68 2.83 5.29
N GLY A 13 0.46 1.71 5.98
CA GLY A 13 -0.84 1.12 6.17
C GLY A 13 -1.29 0.15 5.09
N VAL A 14 -2.27 -0.69 5.44
CA VAL A 14 -2.70 -1.82 4.60
C VAL A 14 -3.34 -1.38 3.30
N ALA A 15 -4.12 -0.28 3.32
CA ALA A 15 -4.74 0.25 2.10
C ALA A 15 -3.67 0.73 1.10
N ALA A 16 -2.65 1.44 1.57
CA ALA A 16 -1.52 1.85 0.73
C ALA A 16 -0.77 0.62 0.18
N ALA A 17 -0.56 -0.41 0.99
CA ALA A 17 0.08 -1.65 0.53
C ALA A 17 -0.74 -2.37 -0.55
N ALA A 18 -2.06 -2.41 -0.42
CA ALA A 18 -2.96 -2.99 -1.41
C ALA A 18 -2.83 -2.28 -2.77
N HIS A 19 -2.79 -0.95 -2.76
CA HIS A 19 -2.55 -0.17 -3.97
C HIS A 19 -1.14 -0.38 -4.51
N VAL A 20 -0.09 -0.24 -3.69
CA VAL A 20 1.30 -0.33 -4.15
C VAL A 20 1.66 -1.71 -4.74
N TYR A 21 1.17 -2.81 -4.14
CA TYR A 21 1.54 -4.16 -4.57
C TYR A 21 0.55 -4.79 -5.56
N TYR A 22 -0.71 -4.34 -5.60
CA TYR A 22 -1.77 -4.99 -6.39
C TYR A 22 -2.64 -4.03 -7.20
N GLY A 23 -2.53 -2.71 -6.98
CA GLY A 23 -3.36 -1.72 -7.66
C GLY A 23 -4.84 -1.81 -7.27
N LYS A 24 -5.13 -2.38 -6.10
CA LYS A 24 -6.49 -2.75 -5.65
C LYS A 24 -6.88 -2.05 -4.36
N SER A 25 -8.18 -1.83 -4.17
CA SER A 25 -8.75 -1.54 -2.85
C SER A 25 -8.81 -2.82 -2.00
N LEU A 26 -8.99 -2.68 -0.68
CA LEU A 26 -8.94 -3.81 0.26
C LEU A 26 -9.99 -4.88 -0.01
N ASP A 27 -11.19 -4.47 -0.41
CA ASP A 27 -12.33 -5.33 -0.76
C ASP A 27 -12.11 -6.15 -2.04
N GLN A 28 -11.14 -5.75 -2.87
CA GLN A 28 -10.79 -6.45 -4.11
C GLN A 28 -9.67 -7.47 -3.91
N LEU A 29 -9.05 -7.53 -2.72
CA LEU A 29 -7.93 -8.43 -2.46
C LEU A 29 -8.42 -9.87 -2.31
N THR A 30 -7.72 -10.77 -2.98
CA THR A 30 -7.91 -12.21 -2.77
C THR A 30 -7.20 -12.66 -1.49
N LEU A 31 -7.60 -13.82 -0.95
CA LEU A 31 -6.96 -14.44 0.21
C LEU A 31 -5.41 -14.51 0.14
N PRO A 32 -4.78 -15.00 -0.94
CA PRO A 32 -3.32 -15.02 -1.03
C PRO A 32 -2.68 -13.62 -1.08
N GLU A 33 -3.37 -12.61 -1.60
CA GLU A 33 -2.89 -11.21 -1.63
C GLU A 33 -3.00 -10.57 -0.24
N MET A 34 -4.10 -10.81 0.49
CA MET A 34 -4.25 -10.40 1.89
C MET A 34 -3.16 -11.02 2.77
N ALA A 35 -2.91 -12.32 2.61
CA ALA A 35 -1.87 -13.02 3.35
C ALA A 35 -0.45 -12.52 3.02
N MET A 36 -0.22 -12.08 1.78
CA MET A 36 1.04 -11.45 1.39
C MET A 36 1.26 -10.16 2.18
N ILE A 37 0.28 -9.25 2.13
CA ILE A 37 0.38 -7.93 2.81
C ILE A 37 0.55 -8.12 4.31
N ALA A 38 -0.24 -9.01 4.93
CA ALA A 38 -0.14 -9.32 6.36
C ALA A 38 1.23 -9.90 6.76
N GLY A 39 1.96 -10.50 5.82
CA GLY A 39 3.30 -11.05 6.05
C GLY A 39 4.43 -10.01 6.07
N LEU A 40 4.22 -8.83 5.48
CA LEU A 40 5.26 -7.80 5.27
C LEU A 40 5.75 -7.13 6.56
N PRO A 41 4.89 -6.71 7.53
CA PRO A 41 5.32 -5.93 8.69
C PRO A 41 6.46 -6.52 9.51
N GLN A 42 6.57 -7.85 9.56
CA GLN A 42 7.62 -8.52 10.33
C GLN A 42 9.03 -8.21 9.78
N ALA A 43 9.16 -8.07 8.46
CA ALA A 43 10.42 -7.74 7.81
C ALA A 43 10.12 -7.16 6.41
N PRO A 44 9.65 -5.91 6.31
CA PRO A 44 9.08 -5.34 5.08
C PRO A 44 10.09 -5.29 3.95
N SER A 45 11.38 -5.16 4.28
CA SER A 45 12.47 -5.33 3.32
C SER A 45 12.65 -6.80 2.93
N ARG A 46 12.93 -7.70 3.88
CA ARG A 46 13.31 -9.10 3.58
C ARG A 46 12.20 -9.91 2.89
N ASN A 47 10.96 -9.60 3.22
CA ASN A 47 9.77 -10.28 2.70
C ASN A 47 9.12 -9.50 1.54
N ASN A 48 9.76 -8.45 1.02
CA ASN A 48 9.22 -7.67 -0.09
C ASN A 48 9.08 -8.56 -1.35
N PRO A 49 7.86 -8.75 -1.89
CA PRO A 49 7.66 -9.64 -3.04
C PRO A 49 8.32 -9.14 -4.32
N LEU A 50 8.59 -7.83 -4.43
CA LEU A 50 9.26 -7.25 -5.60
C LEU A 50 10.77 -7.45 -5.56
N ARG A 51 11.35 -7.62 -4.37
CA ARG A 51 12.80 -7.77 -4.19
C ARG A 51 13.22 -9.21 -3.92
N ASN A 52 12.42 -9.95 -3.16
CA ASN A 52 12.70 -11.32 -2.77
C ASN A 52 11.43 -12.18 -2.83
N PRO A 53 11.01 -12.60 -4.04
CA PRO A 53 9.77 -13.35 -4.23
C PRO A 53 9.77 -14.70 -3.51
N LEU A 54 10.93 -15.37 -3.40
CA LEU A 54 11.04 -16.64 -2.69
C LEU A 54 10.76 -16.49 -1.19
N ASN A 55 11.37 -15.51 -0.53
CA ASN A 55 11.09 -15.26 0.89
C ASN A 55 9.67 -14.74 1.11
N ALA A 56 9.16 -13.90 0.21
CA ALA A 56 7.78 -13.44 0.25
C ALA A 56 6.79 -14.62 0.14
N GLN A 57 7.05 -15.60 -0.73
CA GLN A 57 6.22 -16.80 -0.85
C GLN A 57 6.19 -17.61 0.44
N LYS A 58 7.37 -17.90 1.00
CA LYS A 58 7.50 -18.62 2.28
C LYS A 58 6.73 -17.91 3.38
N ARG A 59 6.85 -16.58 3.45
CA ARG A 59 6.15 -15.77 4.44
C ARG A 59 4.63 -15.77 4.25
N ARG A 60 4.14 -15.59 3.02
CA ARG A 60 2.71 -15.68 2.69
C ARG A 60 2.15 -17.04 3.09
N ASN A 61 2.84 -18.12 2.74
CA ASN A 61 2.40 -19.48 3.05
C ASN A 61 2.38 -19.74 4.56
N HIS A 62 3.33 -19.17 5.32
CA HIS A 62 3.28 -19.19 6.77
C HIS A 62 2.03 -18.47 7.32
N VAL A 63 1.69 -17.29 6.80
CA VAL A 63 0.46 -16.57 7.20
C VAL A 63 -0.79 -17.41 6.90
N LEU A 64 -0.89 -17.96 5.67
CA LEU A 64 -2.00 -18.85 5.27
C LEU A 64 -2.12 -20.07 6.19
N LYS A 65 -1.00 -20.69 6.56
CA LYS A 65 -0.97 -21.82 7.50
C LYS A 65 -1.53 -21.42 8.86
N ARG A 66 -1.14 -20.26 9.40
CA ARG A 66 -1.67 -19.76 10.69
C ARG A 66 -3.16 -19.43 10.60
N MET A 67 -3.62 -18.85 9.49
CA MET A 67 -5.05 -18.59 9.27
C MET A 67 -5.87 -19.88 9.29
N TYR A 68 -5.35 -20.96 8.70
CA TYR A 68 -5.98 -22.28 8.76
C TYR A 68 -5.97 -22.86 10.18
N GLU A 69 -4.82 -22.86 10.86
CA GLU A 69 -4.67 -23.43 12.21
C GLU A 69 -5.60 -22.80 13.25
N VAL A 70 -5.90 -21.51 13.12
CA VAL A 70 -6.80 -20.79 14.04
C VAL A 70 -8.25 -20.70 13.52
N GLY A 71 -8.56 -21.36 12.40
CA GLY A 71 -9.93 -21.49 11.88
C GLY A 71 -10.48 -20.30 11.08
N PHE A 72 -9.65 -19.36 10.62
CA PHE A 72 -10.10 -18.26 9.75
C PHE A 72 -10.42 -18.70 8.33
N ILE A 73 -9.79 -19.79 7.85
CA ILE A 73 -10.00 -20.36 6.51
C ILE A 73 -10.11 -21.87 6.58
N ARG A 74 -10.82 -22.47 5.63
CA ARG A 74 -10.96 -23.92 5.48
C ARG A 74 -9.72 -24.52 4.81
N LYS A 75 -9.54 -25.84 4.98
CA LYS A 75 -8.43 -26.59 4.37
C LYS A 75 -8.34 -26.40 2.85
N ALA A 76 -9.48 -26.45 2.15
CA ALA A 76 -9.52 -26.25 0.70
C ALA A 76 -9.05 -24.85 0.26
N GLU A 77 -9.42 -23.80 1.02
CA GLU A 77 -9.00 -22.42 0.75
C GLU A 77 -7.49 -22.26 0.98
N PHE A 78 -6.97 -22.87 2.05
CA PHE A 78 -5.53 -22.92 2.31
C PHE A 78 -4.77 -23.60 1.17
N GLU A 79 -5.18 -24.81 0.78
CA GLU A 79 -4.53 -25.59 -0.28
C GLU A 79 -4.56 -24.89 -1.64
N GLN A 80 -5.65 -24.18 -1.95
CA GLN A 80 -5.75 -23.38 -3.17
C GLN A 80 -4.87 -22.13 -3.12
N ALA A 81 -4.86 -21.43 -1.98
CA ALA A 81 -4.11 -20.18 -1.83
C ALA A 81 -2.59 -20.41 -1.86
N VAL A 82 -2.07 -21.50 -1.29
CA VAL A 82 -0.63 -21.78 -1.31
C VAL A 82 -0.11 -22.13 -2.72
N LYS A 83 -0.96 -22.72 -3.57
CA LYS A 83 -0.66 -23.05 -4.97
C LYS A 83 -0.75 -21.84 -5.90
N THR A 84 -1.42 -20.77 -5.48
CA THR A 84 -1.56 -19.55 -6.30
C THR A 84 -0.19 -18.88 -6.50
N PRO A 85 0.16 -18.45 -7.72
CA PRO A 85 1.42 -17.75 -7.97
C PRO A 85 1.48 -16.41 -7.23
N LEU A 86 2.69 -15.86 -7.08
CA LEU A 86 2.89 -14.50 -6.62
C LEU A 86 2.54 -13.51 -7.74
N THR A 87 1.54 -12.67 -7.52
CA THR A 87 1.06 -11.68 -8.49
C THR A 87 1.43 -10.23 -8.13
N ALA A 88 2.14 -10.02 -7.01
CA ALA A 88 2.51 -8.69 -6.54
C ALA A 88 3.47 -8.01 -7.54
N ARG A 89 3.14 -6.79 -7.94
CA ARG A 89 3.94 -5.95 -8.81
C ARG A 89 3.85 -4.50 -8.35
N TYR A 90 4.85 -3.69 -8.67
CA TYR A 90 4.78 -2.28 -8.32
C TYR A 90 3.67 -1.59 -9.12
N HIS A 91 2.73 -0.97 -8.43
CA HIS A 91 1.77 -0.06 -9.03
C HIS A 91 2.07 1.33 -8.46
N GLU A 92 2.46 2.24 -9.35
CA GLU A 92 2.53 3.64 -8.99
C GLU A 92 1.15 4.10 -8.57
N GLU A 93 1.08 4.80 -7.43
CA GLU A 93 -0.07 5.65 -7.15
C GLU A 93 -0.17 6.60 -8.35
N ARG A 94 -1.22 6.45 -9.17
CA ARG A 94 -1.49 7.43 -10.21
C ARG A 94 -1.74 8.73 -9.47
N VAL A 95 -0.71 9.56 -9.36
CA VAL A 95 -0.89 10.98 -9.08
C VAL A 95 -1.67 11.47 -10.29
N HIS A 96 -3.00 11.50 -10.16
CA HIS A 96 -3.89 11.82 -11.28
C HIS A 96 -3.54 13.19 -11.88
N LEU A 97 -2.85 14.05 -11.11
CA LEU A 97 -2.36 15.36 -11.49
C LEU A 97 -0.96 15.62 -10.95
N SER A 98 0.05 15.55 -11.83
CA SER A 98 1.37 16.09 -11.52
C SER A 98 1.28 17.62 -11.52
N ALA A 99 1.07 18.19 -10.33
CA ALA A 99 1.01 19.63 -10.11
C ALA A 99 2.01 20.07 -9.03
N PRO A 100 3.33 20.01 -9.30
CA PRO A 100 4.37 20.15 -8.28
C PRO A 100 4.30 21.48 -7.52
N TYR A 101 4.00 22.60 -8.19
CA TYR A 101 3.84 23.88 -7.49
C TYR A 101 2.58 23.94 -6.64
N VAL A 102 1.47 23.34 -7.09
CA VAL A 102 0.23 23.29 -6.28
C VAL A 102 0.45 22.40 -5.07
N ALA A 103 1.09 21.25 -5.24
CA ALA A 103 1.45 20.36 -4.14
C ALA A 103 2.37 21.05 -3.12
N GLU A 104 3.36 21.83 -3.57
CA GLU A 104 4.25 22.59 -2.69
C GLU A 104 3.52 23.75 -1.99
N MET A 105 2.67 24.50 -2.69
CA MET A 105 1.84 25.55 -2.08
C MET A 105 0.92 24.98 -1.00
N VAL A 106 0.26 23.85 -1.29
CA VAL A 106 -0.60 23.16 -0.33
C VAL A 106 0.23 22.65 0.85
N ARG A 107 1.42 22.08 0.61
CA ARG A 107 2.32 21.65 1.67
C ARG A 107 2.70 22.79 2.60
N GLN A 108 3.09 23.94 2.05
CA GLN A 108 3.48 25.13 2.83
C GLN A 108 2.30 25.71 3.62
N ALA A 109 1.13 25.82 3.00
CA ALA A 109 -0.08 26.31 3.66
C ALA A 109 -0.50 25.41 4.84
N VAL A 110 -0.50 24.10 4.62
CA VAL A 110 -0.86 23.11 5.64
C VAL A 110 0.20 23.07 6.76
N LEU A 111 1.49 23.22 6.43
CA LEU A 111 2.57 23.32 7.40
C LEU A 111 2.44 24.59 8.27
N MET A 112 2.09 25.73 7.67
CA MET A 112 1.86 26.98 8.41
C MET A 112 0.67 26.88 9.36
N MET A 113 -0.43 26.25 8.92
CA MET A 113 -1.66 26.18 9.72
C MET A 113 -1.59 25.15 10.85
N TYR A 114 -0.91 24.01 10.62
CA TYR A 114 -0.97 22.85 11.53
C TYR A 114 0.39 22.43 12.09
N GLY A 115 1.47 23.10 11.69
CA GLY A 115 2.83 22.82 12.14
C GLY A 115 3.39 21.49 11.61
N PRO A 116 4.62 21.13 12.01
CA PRO A 116 5.35 19.98 11.45
C PRO A 116 4.70 18.61 11.74
N ARG A 117 3.78 18.52 12.71
CA ARG A 117 3.05 17.27 13.01
C ARG A 117 2.15 16.80 11.86
N VAL A 118 1.89 17.65 10.87
CA VAL A 118 1.11 17.29 9.69
C VAL A 118 1.73 16.14 8.91
N TYR A 119 3.06 16.01 8.90
CA TYR A 119 3.77 14.93 8.21
C TYR A 119 3.49 13.55 8.80
N GLU A 120 3.04 13.49 10.05
CA GLU A 120 2.76 12.24 10.76
C GLU A 120 1.25 11.95 10.86
N SER A 121 0.42 12.89 10.40
CA SER A 121 -1.03 12.88 10.59
C SER A 121 -1.79 12.04 9.57
N GLY A 122 -1.23 11.80 8.38
CA GLY A 122 -1.92 11.11 7.28
C GLY A 122 -3.12 11.90 6.74
N MET A 123 -3.11 13.22 6.87
CA MET A 123 -4.20 14.12 6.46
C MET A 123 -4.46 14.04 4.94
N LYS A 124 -5.73 13.86 4.55
CA LYS A 124 -6.18 14.01 3.17
C LYS A 124 -6.62 15.46 2.96
N VAL A 125 -5.89 16.19 2.12
CA VAL A 125 -6.16 17.61 1.84
C VAL A 125 -6.87 17.71 0.50
N TYR A 126 -8.12 18.19 0.52
CA TYR A 126 -8.90 18.46 -0.66
C TYR A 126 -8.81 19.95 -0.97
N THR A 127 -8.33 20.31 -2.16
CA THR A 127 -8.22 21.71 -2.60
C THR A 127 -9.19 22.00 -3.73
N THR A 128 -9.59 23.26 -3.83
CA THR A 128 -10.41 23.78 -4.93
C THR A 128 -9.57 24.18 -6.14
N ILE A 129 -8.25 23.92 -6.13
CA ILE A 129 -7.34 24.34 -7.19
C ILE A 129 -7.52 23.42 -8.39
N ASP A 130 -7.96 24.01 -9.51
CA ASP A 130 -8.07 23.30 -10.76
C ASP A 130 -6.67 23.05 -11.35
N SER A 131 -6.26 21.80 -11.19
CA SER A 131 -5.03 21.23 -11.72
C SER A 131 -4.86 21.30 -13.25
N SER A 132 -5.92 21.58 -14.01
CA SER A 132 -5.86 21.79 -15.46
C SER A 132 -5.22 23.12 -15.85
N LEU A 133 -5.22 24.13 -14.95
CA LEU A 133 -4.59 25.44 -15.18
C LEU A 133 -3.07 25.35 -15.29
N GLN A 134 -2.43 24.31 -14.77
CA GLN A 134 -0.98 24.11 -14.93
C GLN A 134 -0.56 23.49 -16.26
N LYS A 135 -1.47 22.84 -16.99
CA LYS A 135 -1.13 22.33 -18.33
C LYS A 135 -0.91 23.45 -19.35
N PHE A 136 -1.38 24.66 -19.06
CA PHE A 136 -1.34 25.79 -20.00
C PHE A 136 -0.11 26.70 -19.86
N ASN A 137 0.70 26.54 -18.81
CA ASN A 137 1.83 27.45 -18.53
C ASN A 137 3.18 26.72 -18.56
N LYS A 138 3.42 26.01 -19.68
CA LYS A 138 4.76 25.69 -20.18
C LYS A 138 4.93 26.44 -21.50
N LEU A 139 5.32 27.71 -21.41
CA LEU A 139 6.00 28.44 -22.48
C LEU A 139 7.44 28.68 -22.01
#